data_AF-A0A9Y3VZ14-F1
#
_entry.id   AF-A0A9Y3VZ14-F1
#
_cell.length_a   1.000
_cell.length_b   1.000
_cell.length_c   1.000
_cell.angle_alpha   90.00
_cell.angle_beta   90.00
_cell.angle_gamma   90.00
#
_symmetry.space_group_name_H-M   'P 1'
#
loop_
_entity.id
_entity.type
_entity.pdbx_description
1 polymer ?
#
loop_
_entity_poly.entity_id
_entity_poly.type
_entity_poly.pdbx_seq_one_letter_code
_entity_poly.pdbx_strand_id
1 'polypeptide(L)'
;MAVFILLHIPEHAQRERAVREMLALHCPLQETEDSVRRERFLTEQLLIPERWIHEAKATRAHRDGDRHQQALHLYRARYWNQCHRLLIQHLASDCIINDNHDYLLEFLEGLALPEHCATIQDWDTAGGVYLDYIRVIKTLQDIQQMENAGYELERLYTDVTSLCSRIELLPCRTAKDRLAQSEMAKRVANILRAVLSLQQGDTADSLSIPLAQLAPHISRLPMPEDYTLEELRGLTQSYLRQLIVSQ
;
A
#
# COMPACT_ATOMS: atom_id res chain seq x y z
N MET A 1 14.36 20.49 -30.52
CA MET A 1 15.31 20.48 -31.66
C MET A 1 16.56 19.63 -31.43
N ALA A 2 17.23 19.71 -30.27
CA ALA A 2 18.41 18.88 -29.98
C ALA A 2 18.17 17.37 -30.14
N VAL A 3 17.02 16.86 -29.68
CA VAL A 3 16.67 15.43 -29.80
C VAL A 3 16.60 14.96 -31.27
N PHE A 4 16.07 15.78 -32.17
CA PHE A 4 16.00 15.46 -33.61
C PHE A 4 17.40 15.26 -34.21
N ILE A 5 18.37 16.08 -33.81
CA ILE A 5 19.76 15.96 -34.28
C ILE A 5 20.37 14.66 -33.76
N LEU A 6 20.15 14.33 -32.48
CA LEU A 6 20.67 13.10 -31.86
C LEU A 6 20.13 11.82 -32.52
N LEU A 7 18.91 11.86 -33.09
CA LEU A 7 18.35 10.71 -33.80
C LEU A 7 19.13 10.34 -35.08
N HIS A 8 19.98 11.22 -35.60
CA HIS A 8 20.81 10.96 -36.78
C HIS A 8 22.14 10.28 -36.43
N ILE A 9 22.41 9.98 -35.16
CA ILE A 9 23.60 9.21 -34.75
C ILE A 9 23.48 7.78 -35.33
N PRO A 10 24.48 7.27 -36.07
CA PRO A 10 24.40 5.99 -36.75
C PRO A 10 24.36 4.81 -35.76
N GLU A 11 25.17 4.88 -34.70
CA GLU A 11 25.24 3.82 -33.69
C GLU A 11 24.02 3.83 -32.77
N HIS A 12 23.31 2.71 -32.68
CA HIS A 12 22.07 2.59 -31.92
C HIS A 12 22.26 2.90 -30.43
N ALA A 13 23.27 2.31 -29.78
CA ALA A 13 23.49 2.46 -28.35
C ALA A 13 23.81 3.91 -27.96
N GLN A 14 24.65 4.59 -28.76
CA GLN A 14 24.99 5.99 -28.55
C GLN A 14 23.79 6.90 -28.78
N ARG A 15 23.00 6.65 -29.83
CA ARG A 15 21.77 7.38 -30.14
C ARG A 15 20.78 7.31 -28.98
N GLU A 16 20.48 6.09 -28.52
CA GLU A 16 19.57 5.86 -27.39
C GLU A 16 20.05 6.57 -26.13
N ARG A 17 21.33 6.40 -25.77
CA ARG A 17 21.91 7.05 -24.60
C ARG A 17 21.82 8.57 -24.68
N ALA A 18 22.23 9.17 -25.81
CA ALA A 18 22.23 10.61 -25.98
C ALA A 18 20.80 11.19 -25.90
N VAL A 19 19.81 10.50 -26.49
CA VAL A 19 18.40 10.93 -26.40
C VAL A 19 17.90 10.86 -24.96
N ARG A 20 18.15 9.75 -24.24
CA ARG A 20 17.74 9.61 -22.83
C ARG A 20 18.40 10.65 -21.93
N GLU A 21 19.69 10.92 -22.10
CA GLU A 21 20.41 11.95 -21.35
C GLU A 21 19.84 13.35 -21.61
N MET A 22 19.55 13.68 -22.89
CA MET A 22 18.91 14.96 -23.23
C MET A 22 17.53 15.12 -22.59
N LEU A 23 16.72 14.06 -22.59
CA LEU A 23 15.40 14.06 -21.94
C LEU A 23 15.55 14.25 -20.42
N ALA A 24 16.44 13.50 -19.77
CA ALA A 24 16.67 13.59 -18.33
C ALA A 24 17.14 14.97 -17.85
N LEU A 25 17.80 15.74 -18.72
CA LEU A 25 18.27 17.09 -18.41
C LEU A 25 17.21 18.17 -18.63
N HIS A 26 16.37 18.03 -19.65
CA HIS A 26 15.52 19.13 -20.15
C HIS A 26 14.01 18.88 -20.04
N CYS A 27 13.58 17.70 -19.59
CA CYS A 27 12.15 17.43 -19.40
C CYS A 27 11.65 18.15 -18.14
N PRO A 28 10.68 19.07 -18.25
CA PRO A 28 10.10 19.73 -17.09
C PRO A 28 9.20 18.77 -16.30
N LEU A 29 9.12 18.93 -14.97
CA LEU A 29 8.13 18.22 -14.16
C LEU A 29 6.72 18.77 -14.35
N GLN A 30 6.59 20.10 -14.43
CA GLN A 30 5.29 20.75 -14.49
C GLN A 30 4.67 20.58 -15.88
N GLU A 31 3.44 20.07 -15.89
CA GLU A 31 2.62 19.92 -17.08
C GLU A 31 2.00 21.27 -17.48
N THR A 32 2.81 22.14 -18.10
CA THR A 32 2.32 23.33 -18.80
C THR A 32 1.82 22.97 -20.21
N GLU A 33 0.93 23.78 -20.80
CA GLU A 33 0.46 23.53 -22.17
C GLU A 33 1.62 23.35 -23.18
N ASP A 34 2.68 24.15 -23.01
CA ASP A 34 3.88 24.05 -23.84
C ASP A 34 4.65 22.74 -23.62
N SER A 35 4.72 22.25 -22.37
CA SER A 35 5.35 20.96 -22.08
C SER A 35 4.58 19.80 -22.72
N VAL A 36 3.25 19.81 -22.65
CA VAL A 36 2.39 18.78 -23.25
C VAL A 36 2.51 18.80 -24.77
N ARG A 37 2.52 19.99 -25.39
CA ARG A 37 2.75 20.13 -26.84
C ARG A 37 4.13 19.58 -27.25
N ARG A 38 5.16 19.84 -26.45
CA ARG A 38 6.52 19.32 -26.71
C ARG A 38 6.57 17.81 -26.54
N GLU A 39 5.94 17.26 -25.51
CA GLU A 39 5.87 15.81 -25.30
C GLU A 39 5.15 15.11 -26.44
N ARG A 40 4.01 15.66 -26.87
CA ARG A 40 3.27 15.17 -28.04
C ARG A 40 4.14 15.19 -29.31
N PHE A 41 4.92 16.26 -29.51
CA PHE A 41 5.85 16.31 -30.63
C PHE A 41 6.93 15.21 -30.54
N LEU A 42 7.47 14.94 -29.35
CA LEU A 42 8.46 13.88 -29.14
C LEU A 42 7.87 12.48 -29.40
N THR A 43 6.64 12.22 -28.97
CA THR A 43 6.02 10.89 -29.08
C THR A 43 5.40 10.65 -30.46
N GLU A 44 4.67 11.62 -31.01
CA GLU A 44 3.94 11.45 -32.27
C GLU A 44 4.82 11.70 -33.50
N GLN A 45 5.71 12.71 -33.47
CA GLN A 45 6.51 13.09 -34.64
C GLN A 45 7.88 12.43 -34.64
N LEU A 46 8.54 12.37 -33.47
CA LEU A 46 9.87 11.76 -33.34
C LEU A 46 9.82 10.28 -32.94
N LEU A 47 8.62 9.74 -32.69
CA LEU A 47 8.39 8.33 -32.32
C LEU A 47 9.21 7.88 -31.10
N ILE A 48 9.47 8.80 -30.17
CA ILE A 48 10.20 8.49 -28.95
C ILE A 48 9.26 7.77 -27.98
N PRO A 49 9.70 6.65 -27.38
CA PRO A 49 8.89 5.95 -26.40
C PRO A 49 8.48 6.84 -25.22
N GLU A 50 7.19 6.91 -24.91
CA GLU A 50 6.65 7.64 -23.76
C GLU A 50 7.33 7.25 -22.44
N ARG A 51 7.73 5.98 -22.33
CA ARG A 51 8.45 5.46 -21.16
C ARG A 51 9.73 6.26 -20.86
N TRP A 52 10.46 6.71 -21.88
CA TRP A 52 11.69 7.48 -21.70
C TRP A 52 11.42 8.90 -21.18
N ILE A 53 10.28 9.48 -21.56
CA ILE A 53 9.84 10.79 -21.05
C ILE A 53 9.50 10.65 -19.56
N HIS A 54 8.72 9.64 -19.20
CA HIS A 54 8.40 9.39 -17.79
C HIS A 54 9.62 9.00 -16.96
N GLU A 55 10.57 8.24 -17.50
CA GLU A 55 11.86 7.96 -16.86
C GLU A 55 12.66 9.24 -16.56
N ALA A 56 12.72 10.16 -17.53
CA ALA A 56 13.36 11.45 -17.36
C ALA A 56 12.67 12.29 -16.27
N LYS A 57 11.33 12.37 -16.28
CA LYS A 57 10.54 13.07 -15.25
C LYS A 57 10.74 12.46 -13.87
N ALA A 58 10.76 11.12 -13.75
CA ALA A 58 11.03 10.44 -12.49
C ALA A 58 12.43 10.77 -11.95
N THR A 59 13.44 10.78 -12.82
CA THR A 59 14.82 11.14 -12.45
C THR A 59 14.91 12.59 -11.96
N ARG A 60 14.16 13.49 -12.59
CA ARG A 60 14.10 14.89 -12.18
C ARG A 60 13.35 15.06 -10.84
N ALA A 61 12.22 14.37 -10.67
CA ALA A 61 11.44 14.38 -9.42
C ALA A 61 12.28 13.91 -8.24
N HIS A 62 13.11 12.90 -8.46
CA HIS A 62 14.08 12.42 -7.48
C HIS A 62 15.07 13.51 -7.04
N ARG A 63 15.60 14.29 -7.99
CA ARG A 63 16.54 15.40 -7.72
C ARG A 63 15.86 16.55 -6.97
N ASP A 64 14.62 16.83 -7.32
CA ASP A 64 13.82 17.90 -6.70
C ASP A 64 13.25 17.47 -5.32
N GLY A 65 13.38 16.19 -4.95
CA GLY A 65 12.94 15.63 -3.67
C GLY A 65 11.45 15.29 -3.60
N ASP A 66 10.72 15.42 -4.70
CA ASP A 66 9.29 15.11 -4.80
C ASP A 66 9.08 13.61 -5.04
N ARG A 67 8.88 12.88 -3.94
CA ARG A 67 8.69 11.42 -3.96
C ARG A 67 7.36 11.00 -4.58
N HIS A 68 6.31 11.82 -4.48
CA HIS A 68 5.00 11.51 -5.04
C HIS A 68 5.04 11.55 -6.57
N GLN A 69 5.61 12.62 -7.12
CA GLN A 69 5.81 12.73 -8.57
C GLN A 69 6.79 11.68 -9.09
N GLN A 70 7.82 11.36 -8.30
CA GLN A 70 8.74 10.27 -8.63
C GLN A 70 8.00 8.93 -8.74
N ALA A 71 7.16 8.57 -7.76
CA ALA A 71 6.36 7.35 -7.80
C ALA A 71 5.45 7.28 -9.02
N LEU A 72 4.71 8.37 -9.29
CA LEU A 72 3.78 8.47 -10.40
C LEU A 72 4.46 8.25 -11.75
N HIS A 73 5.60 8.90 -11.96
CA HIS A 73 6.34 8.77 -13.21
C HIS A 73 7.05 7.42 -13.34
N LEU A 74 7.55 6.83 -12.25
CA LEU A 74 8.08 5.46 -12.29
C LEU A 74 7.00 4.43 -12.63
N TYR A 75 5.79 4.62 -12.09
CA TYR A 75 4.63 3.79 -12.40
C TYR A 75 4.27 3.88 -13.90
N ARG A 76 4.15 5.09 -14.45
CA ARG A 76 3.88 5.30 -15.89
C ARG A 76 5.00 4.81 -16.81
N ALA A 77 6.25 4.90 -16.36
CA ALA A 77 7.41 4.39 -17.09
C ALA A 77 7.52 2.84 -17.06
N ARG A 78 6.66 2.15 -16.30
CA ARG A 78 6.65 0.69 -16.09
C ARG A 78 7.88 0.17 -15.34
N TYR A 79 8.50 1.00 -14.51
CA TYR A 79 9.58 0.58 -13.61
C TYR A 79 9.01 0.07 -12.28
N TRP A 80 8.30 -1.07 -12.33
CA TRP A 80 7.53 -1.62 -11.22
C TRP A 80 8.35 -1.81 -9.94
N ASN A 81 9.52 -2.44 -10.04
CA ASN A 81 10.41 -2.67 -8.90
C ASN A 81 10.87 -1.36 -8.22
N GLN A 82 11.20 -0.34 -9.00
CA GLN A 82 11.64 0.94 -8.46
C GLN A 82 10.49 1.71 -7.84
N CYS A 83 9.32 1.69 -8.49
CA CYS A 83 8.09 2.29 -7.99
C CYS A 83 7.67 1.64 -6.66
N HIS A 84 7.58 0.30 -6.61
CA HIS A 84 7.25 -0.45 -5.41
C HIS A 84 8.23 -0.16 -4.27
N ARG A 85 9.54 -0.23 -4.51
CA ARG A 85 10.54 0.08 -3.49
C ARG A 85 10.37 1.48 -2.91
N LEU A 86 10.14 2.48 -3.77
CA LEU A 86 9.95 3.86 -3.34
C LEU A 86 8.64 4.03 -2.55
N LEU A 87 7.56 3.39 -3.00
CA LEU A 87 6.28 3.37 -2.31
C LEU A 87 6.44 2.82 -0.90
N ILE A 88 6.97 1.61 -0.76
CA ILE A 88 7.13 0.95 0.55
C ILE A 88 8.07 1.74 1.47
N GLN A 89 9.18 2.27 0.97
CA GLN A 89 10.18 2.93 1.81
C GLN A 89 9.80 4.33 2.27
N HIS A 90 8.95 5.04 1.52
CA HIS A 90 8.75 6.46 1.75
C HIS A 90 7.29 6.93 1.76
N LEU A 91 6.41 6.26 1.01
CA LEU A 91 5.03 6.74 0.83
C LEU A 91 4.02 5.92 1.63
N ALA A 92 4.23 4.60 1.76
CA ALA A 92 3.28 3.70 2.40
C ALA A 92 3.02 4.12 3.86
N SER A 93 4.06 4.27 4.67
CA SER A 93 3.95 4.69 6.07
C SER A 93 3.24 6.04 6.23
N ASP A 94 3.57 7.02 5.39
CA ASP A 94 2.91 8.34 5.42
C ASP A 94 1.44 8.27 4.99
N CYS A 95 1.09 7.42 4.02
CA CYS A 95 -0.29 7.22 3.59
C CYS A 95 -1.13 6.53 4.67
N ILE A 96 -0.57 5.52 5.34
CA ILE A 96 -1.25 4.81 6.43
C ILE A 96 -1.50 5.75 7.62
N ILE A 97 -0.48 6.51 8.05
CA ILE A 97 -0.62 7.42 9.20
C ILE A 97 -1.63 8.53 8.93
N ASN A 98 -1.72 9.01 7.68
CA ASN A 98 -2.64 10.07 7.28
C ASN A 98 -4.00 9.56 6.77
N ASP A 99 -4.30 8.26 6.91
CA ASP A 99 -5.53 7.62 6.41
C ASP A 99 -5.78 7.81 4.89
N ASN A 100 -4.75 8.15 4.10
CA ASN A 100 -4.85 8.33 2.65
C ASN A 100 -4.69 7.00 1.91
N HIS A 101 -5.62 6.07 2.16
CA HIS A 101 -5.58 4.72 1.60
C HIS A 101 -5.87 4.68 0.10
N ASP A 102 -6.71 5.59 -0.40
CA ASP A 102 -7.12 5.59 -1.82
C ASP A 102 -5.94 5.89 -2.75
N TYR A 103 -5.09 6.85 -2.38
CA TYR A 103 -3.88 7.15 -3.13
C TYR A 103 -2.95 5.93 -3.20
N LEU A 104 -2.71 5.26 -2.07
CA LEU A 104 -1.85 4.08 -2.04
C LEU A 104 -2.48 2.90 -2.80
N LEU A 105 -3.81 2.76 -2.75
CA LEU A 105 -4.54 1.70 -3.44
C LEU A 105 -4.38 1.78 -4.95
N GLU A 106 -4.50 2.97 -5.55
CA GLU A 106 -4.37 3.14 -7.01
C GLU A 106 -3.04 2.59 -7.53
N PHE A 107 -1.94 2.86 -6.82
CA PHE A 107 -0.63 2.29 -7.16
C PHE A 107 -0.57 0.78 -6.93
N LEU A 108 -1.04 0.32 -5.77
CA LEU A 108 -0.93 -1.09 -5.39
C LEU A 108 -1.79 -1.99 -6.26
N GLU A 109 -2.99 -1.58 -6.67
CA GLU A 109 -3.84 -2.34 -7.59
C GLU A 109 -3.19 -2.51 -8.96
N GLY A 110 -2.58 -1.45 -9.48
CA GLY A 110 -1.80 -1.50 -10.69
C GLY A 110 -0.60 -2.44 -10.60
N LEU A 111 0.13 -2.39 -9.49
CA LEU A 111 1.29 -3.27 -9.25
C LEU A 111 0.88 -4.73 -8.96
N ALA A 112 -0.34 -4.97 -8.48
CA ALA A 112 -0.86 -6.29 -8.15
C ALA A 112 -1.26 -7.12 -9.37
N LEU A 113 -1.26 -6.52 -10.56
CA LEU A 113 -1.51 -7.26 -11.80
C LEU A 113 -0.54 -8.45 -11.90
N PRO A 114 -1.01 -9.64 -12.29
CA PRO A 114 -0.20 -10.87 -12.28
C PRO A 114 1.06 -10.77 -13.14
N GLU A 115 1.01 -9.96 -14.21
CA GLU A 115 2.16 -9.67 -15.06
C GLU A 115 3.25 -8.84 -14.37
N HIS A 116 2.89 -8.07 -13.35
CA HIS A 116 3.76 -7.10 -12.70
C HIS A 116 4.25 -7.64 -11.37
N CYS A 117 3.36 -8.15 -10.51
CA CYS A 117 3.72 -8.66 -9.19
C CYS A 117 4.75 -9.79 -9.24
N ALA A 118 4.71 -10.67 -10.26
CA ALA A 118 5.70 -11.72 -10.46
C ALA A 118 7.14 -11.20 -10.70
N THR A 119 7.27 -9.96 -11.17
CA THR A 119 8.57 -9.30 -11.38
C THR A 119 9.03 -8.46 -10.20
N ILE A 120 8.13 -8.19 -9.23
CA ILE A 120 8.39 -7.31 -8.11
C ILE A 120 9.06 -8.08 -6.98
N GLN A 121 10.19 -7.56 -6.50
CA GLN A 121 10.89 -8.12 -5.35
C GLN A 121 10.08 -7.88 -4.07
N ASP A 122 9.98 -8.91 -3.22
CA ASP A 122 9.34 -8.82 -1.91
C ASP A 122 7.89 -8.30 -1.97
N TRP A 123 7.17 -8.59 -3.07
CA TRP A 123 5.78 -8.17 -3.22
C TRP A 123 4.91 -8.75 -2.10
N ASP A 124 4.96 -10.07 -1.90
CA ASP A 124 4.09 -10.78 -0.95
C ASP A 124 4.35 -10.39 0.52
N THR A 125 5.57 -9.99 0.85
CA THR A 125 5.97 -9.63 2.21
C THR A 125 5.81 -8.14 2.52
N ALA A 126 5.64 -7.30 1.50
CA ALA A 126 5.45 -5.85 1.68
C ALA A 126 4.24 -5.32 0.91
N GLY A 127 4.33 -5.21 -0.42
CA GLY A 127 3.30 -4.57 -1.25
C GLY A 127 1.92 -5.22 -1.14
N GLY A 128 1.89 -6.55 -1.16
CA GLY A 128 0.69 -7.34 -0.97
C GLY A 128 0.07 -7.16 0.42
N VAL A 129 0.89 -7.02 1.47
CA VAL A 129 0.39 -6.81 2.84
C VAL A 129 -0.34 -5.48 2.96
N TYR A 130 0.21 -4.39 2.39
CA TYR A 130 -0.47 -3.10 2.37
C TYR A 130 -1.75 -3.13 1.53
N LEU A 131 -1.73 -3.81 0.39
CA LEU A 131 -2.89 -3.94 -0.48
C LEU A 131 -4.02 -4.71 0.21
N ASP A 132 -3.69 -5.84 0.82
CA ASP A 132 -4.66 -6.67 1.54
C ASP A 132 -5.20 -5.93 2.76
N TYR A 133 -4.38 -5.13 3.45
CA TYR A 133 -4.84 -4.29 4.56
C TYR A 133 -5.89 -3.27 4.08
N ILE A 134 -5.62 -2.57 2.97
CA ILE A 134 -6.57 -1.60 2.42
C ILE A 134 -7.86 -2.29 1.96
N ARG A 135 -7.75 -3.47 1.33
CA ARG A 135 -8.90 -4.28 0.91
C ARG A 135 -9.76 -4.69 2.10
N VAL A 136 -9.15 -5.22 3.16
CA VAL A 136 -9.84 -5.59 4.40
C VAL A 136 -10.62 -4.42 5.00
N ILE A 137 -10.06 -3.20 4.99
CA ILE A 137 -10.77 -2.00 5.45
C ILE A 137 -11.99 -1.71 4.57
N LYS A 138 -11.82 -1.72 3.24
CA LYS A 138 -12.91 -1.42 2.30
C LYS A 138 -14.02 -2.47 2.36
N THR A 139 -13.66 -3.75 2.39
CA THR A 139 -14.62 -4.85 2.53
C THR A 139 -15.43 -4.76 3.82
N LEU A 140 -14.82 -4.37 4.95
CA LEU A 140 -15.59 -4.13 6.17
C LEU A 140 -16.63 -3.01 6.01
N GLN A 141 -16.25 -1.91 5.35
CA GLN A 141 -17.17 -0.79 5.10
C GLN A 141 -18.33 -1.21 4.20
N ASP A 142 -18.05 -2.02 3.17
CA ASP A 142 -19.08 -2.56 2.27
C ASP A 142 -20.03 -3.50 3.02
N ILE A 143 -19.51 -4.38 3.86
CA ILE A 143 -20.30 -5.32 4.67
C ILE A 143 -21.24 -4.59 5.63
N GLN A 144 -20.78 -3.48 6.25
CA GLN A 144 -21.63 -2.67 7.14
C GLN A 144 -22.83 -2.04 6.42
N GLN A 145 -22.77 -1.89 5.10
CA GLN A 145 -23.85 -1.34 4.28
C GLN A 145 -24.74 -2.44 3.66
N MET A 146 -24.35 -3.72 3.74
CA MET A 146 -25.08 -4.84 3.16
C MET A 146 -25.90 -5.60 4.22
N GLU A 147 -27.15 -5.91 3.91
CA GLU A 147 -28.07 -6.60 4.84
C GLU A 147 -27.83 -8.13 4.95
N ASN A 148 -27.06 -8.76 4.05
CA ASN A 148 -26.82 -10.22 4.01
C ASN A 148 -25.37 -10.57 3.63
N ALA A 149 -24.43 -10.38 4.56
CA ALA A 149 -23.00 -10.48 4.28
C ALA A 149 -22.30 -11.71 4.89
N GLY A 150 -23.02 -12.78 5.27
CA GLY A 150 -22.46 -13.92 6.01
C GLY A 150 -21.21 -14.56 5.36
N TYR A 151 -21.26 -14.83 4.05
CA TYR A 151 -20.12 -15.39 3.30
C TYR A 151 -18.94 -14.41 3.20
N GLU A 152 -19.21 -13.13 2.91
CA GLU A 152 -18.17 -12.09 2.86
C GLU A 152 -17.51 -11.87 4.23
N LEU A 153 -18.27 -12.08 5.32
CA LEU A 153 -17.81 -11.96 6.69
C LEU A 153 -16.85 -13.10 7.08
N GLU A 154 -17.13 -14.34 6.68
CA GLU A 154 -16.21 -15.48 6.87
C GLU A 154 -14.92 -15.32 6.06
N ARG A 155 -15.03 -14.82 4.83
CA ARG A 155 -13.87 -14.50 4.00
C ARG A 155 -13.03 -13.40 4.64
N LEU A 156 -13.67 -12.32 5.07
CA LEU A 156 -13.00 -11.21 5.77
C LEU A 156 -12.31 -11.69 7.06
N TYR A 157 -12.93 -12.59 7.83
CA TYR A 157 -12.29 -13.18 9.01
C TYR A 157 -10.98 -13.90 8.67
N THR A 158 -10.98 -14.70 7.61
CA THR A 158 -9.80 -15.43 7.14
C THR A 158 -8.70 -14.47 6.69
N ASP A 159 -9.07 -13.44 5.93
CA ASP A 159 -8.14 -12.43 5.41
C ASP A 159 -7.51 -11.62 6.55
N VAL A 160 -8.31 -11.14 7.51
CA VAL A 160 -7.87 -10.41 8.71
C VAL A 160 -6.91 -11.26 9.54
N THR A 161 -7.23 -12.53 9.74
CA THR A 161 -6.41 -13.46 10.54
C THR A 161 -5.04 -13.73 9.88
N SER A 162 -5.03 -13.94 8.56
CA SER A 162 -3.79 -14.04 7.78
C SER A 162 -2.96 -12.76 7.89
N LEU A 163 -3.63 -11.61 7.75
CA LEU A 163 -3.00 -10.28 7.79
C LEU A 163 -2.31 -9.99 9.13
N CYS A 164 -2.88 -10.42 10.26
CA CYS A 164 -2.24 -10.28 11.58
C CYS A 164 -0.81 -10.83 11.61
N SER A 165 -0.59 -12.01 11.02
CA SER A 165 0.74 -12.64 10.99
C SER A 165 1.71 -11.96 10.03
N ARG A 166 1.21 -11.40 8.93
CA ARG A 166 2.05 -10.76 7.91
C ARG A 166 2.43 -9.33 8.25
N ILE A 167 1.59 -8.61 9.00
CA ILE A 167 1.92 -7.26 9.49
C ILE A 167 3.17 -7.31 10.36
N GLU A 168 3.33 -8.33 11.21
CA GLU A 168 4.51 -8.52 12.05
C GLU A 168 5.81 -8.62 11.22
N LEU A 169 5.73 -9.26 10.05
CA LEU A 169 6.86 -9.49 9.16
C LEU A 169 7.22 -8.27 8.28
N LEU A 170 6.48 -7.17 8.38
CA LEU A 170 6.75 -5.98 7.58
C LEU A 170 8.14 -5.39 7.90
N PRO A 171 8.92 -5.00 6.88
CA PRO A 171 10.24 -4.43 7.11
C PRO A 171 10.13 -3.01 7.70
N CYS A 172 10.43 -2.86 8.99
CA CYS A 172 10.48 -1.56 9.65
C CYS A 172 11.88 -0.96 9.63
N ARG A 173 12.11 0.07 8.82
CA ARG A 173 13.42 0.75 8.73
C ARG A 173 13.43 2.08 9.48
N THR A 174 12.28 2.74 9.55
CA THR A 174 12.13 4.05 10.18
C THR A 174 11.18 4.00 11.39
N ALA A 175 11.21 5.06 12.22
CA ALA A 175 10.24 5.22 13.28
C ALA A 175 8.81 5.38 12.73
N LYS A 176 8.66 5.99 11.55
CA LYS A 176 7.37 6.11 10.85
C LYS A 176 6.83 4.74 10.44
N ASP A 177 7.69 3.84 9.95
CA ASP A 177 7.26 2.49 9.56
C ASP A 177 6.75 1.71 10.77
N ARG A 178 7.41 1.83 11.91
CA ARG A 178 6.94 1.22 13.18
C ARG A 178 5.61 1.79 13.65
N LEU A 179 5.43 3.12 13.53
CA LEU A 179 4.16 3.76 13.84
C LEU A 179 3.05 3.28 12.91
N ALA A 180 3.29 3.26 11.60
CA ALA A 180 2.34 2.77 10.61
C ALA A 180 1.99 1.29 10.85
N GLN A 181 2.99 0.44 11.15
CA GLN A 181 2.77 -0.96 11.51
C GLN A 181 1.89 -1.11 12.75
N SER A 182 2.12 -0.28 13.78
CA SER A 182 1.32 -0.27 15.01
C SER A 182 -0.13 0.18 14.75
N GLU A 183 -0.32 1.21 13.93
CA GLU A 183 -1.65 1.69 13.53
C GLU A 183 -2.41 0.63 12.72
N MET A 184 -1.74 -0.02 11.75
CA MET A 184 -2.32 -1.14 11.01
C MET A 184 -2.71 -2.27 11.95
N ALA A 185 -1.82 -2.67 12.86
CA ALA A 185 -2.08 -3.72 13.84
C ALA A 185 -3.30 -3.41 14.72
N LYS A 186 -3.38 -2.19 15.26
CA LYS A 186 -4.51 -1.72 16.07
C LYS A 186 -5.82 -1.77 15.27
N ARG A 187 -5.80 -1.26 14.04
CA ARG A 187 -7.00 -1.23 13.20
C ARG A 187 -7.47 -2.63 12.82
N VAL A 188 -6.56 -3.53 12.50
CA VAL A 188 -6.85 -4.93 12.16
C VAL A 188 -7.43 -5.68 13.36
N ALA A 189 -6.91 -5.45 14.57
CA ALA A 189 -7.50 -6.01 15.78
C ALA A 189 -8.94 -5.51 16.01
N ASN A 190 -9.20 -4.22 15.76
CA ASN A 190 -10.56 -3.66 15.85
C ASN A 190 -11.49 -4.24 14.77
N ILE A 191 -10.99 -4.43 13.56
CA ILE A 191 -11.75 -5.09 12.47
C ILE A 191 -12.08 -6.53 12.86
N LEU A 192 -11.12 -7.28 13.41
CA LEU A 192 -11.35 -8.65 13.87
C LEU A 192 -12.45 -8.71 14.94
N ARG A 193 -12.45 -7.77 15.90
CA ARG A 193 -13.53 -7.65 16.90
C ARG A 193 -14.87 -7.37 16.25
N ALA A 194 -14.92 -6.41 15.32
CA ALA A 194 -16.14 -6.04 14.63
C ALA A 194 -16.72 -7.23 13.84
N VAL A 195 -15.87 -7.97 13.14
CA VAL A 195 -16.25 -9.17 12.39
C VAL A 195 -16.83 -10.23 13.32
N LEU A 196 -16.16 -10.51 14.44
CA LEU A 196 -16.66 -11.48 15.43
C LEU A 196 -17.99 -11.04 16.06
N SER A 197 -18.18 -9.74 16.33
CA SER A 197 -19.46 -9.23 16.85
C SER A 197 -20.60 -9.38 15.85
N LEU A 198 -20.33 -9.15 14.55
CA LEU A 198 -21.33 -9.27 13.49
C LEU A 198 -21.70 -10.74 13.23
N GLN A 199 -20.76 -11.68 13.40
CA GLN A 199 -21.01 -13.11 13.24
C GLN A 199 -21.93 -13.69 14.32
N GLN A 200 -21.95 -13.11 15.53
CA GLN A 200 -22.70 -13.68 16.66
C GLN A 200 -24.18 -13.29 16.68
N GLY A 201 -24.57 -12.23 15.95
CA GLY A 201 -25.92 -11.68 16.02
C GLY A 201 -26.31 -11.21 17.43
N ASP A 202 -27.43 -10.50 17.55
CA ASP A 202 -27.98 -9.91 18.80
C ASP A 202 -28.32 -10.93 19.92
N THR A 203 -27.84 -12.17 19.86
CA THR A 203 -28.26 -13.29 20.74
C THR A 203 -27.30 -13.64 21.87
N ALA A 204 -26.18 -12.93 22.01
CA ALA A 204 -25.30 -13.08 23.16
C ALA A 204 -25.00 -11.69 23.75
N ASP A 205 -25.12 -11.56 25.07
CA ASP A 205 -24.70 -10.39 25.83
C ASP A 205 -23.42 -9.80 25.21
N SER A 206 -23.47 -8.52 24.88
CA SER A 206 -22.51 -7.70 24.13
C SER A 206 -21.07 -7.65 24.71
N LEU A 207 -20.76 -8.54 25.64
CA LEU A 207 -19.52 -8.67 26.40
C LEU A 207 -18.93 -10.09 26.34
N SER A 208 -19.59 -11.03 25.65
CA SER A 208 -19.15 -12.43 25.50
C SER A 208 -18.46 -12.70 24.16
N ILE A 209 -17.74 -11.71 23.63
CA ILE A 209 -16.79 -11.96 22.54
C ILE A 209 -15.84 -13.04 23.07
N PRO A 210 -15.63 -14.19 22.38
CA PRO A 210 -14.73 -15.24 22.83
C PRO A 210 -13.31 -14.68 22.72
N LEU A 211 -12.90 -14.02 23.79
CA LEU A 211 -11.60 -13.42 23.94
C LEU A 211 -10.48 -14.48 23.86
N ALA A 212 -10.83 -15.76 24.03
CA ALA A 212 -10.00 -16.92 23.70
C ALA A 212 -9.65 -17.03 22.20
N GLN A 213 -10.53 -16.63 21.28
CA GLN A 213 -10.27 -16.60 19.84
C GLN A 213 -9.48 -15.34 19.42
N LEU A 214 -9.64 -14.23 20.14
CA LEU A 214 -8.91 -12.98 19.89
C LEU A 214 -7.47 -13.00 20.44
N ALA A 215 -7.26 -13.59 21.62
CA ALA A 215 -5.98 -13.63 22.33
C ALA A 215 -4.77 -14.15 21.49
N PRO A 216 -4.87 -15.24 20.72
CA PRO A 216 -3.75 -15.72 19.90
C PRO A 216 -3.41 -14.80 18.72
N HIS A 217 -4.34 -13.93 18.30
CA HIS A 217 -4.11 -12.99 17.19
C HIS A 217 -3.61 -11.63 17.69
N ILE A 218 -4.13 -11.15 18.83
CA ILE A 218 -3.66 -9.91 19.48
C ILE A 218 -2.21 -10.06 19.95
N SER A 219 -1.83 -11.23 20.49
CA SER A 219 -0.46 -11.49 20.94
C SER A 219 0.58 -11.54 19.80
N ARG A 220 0.15 -11.70 18.54
CA ARG A 220 1.03 -11.72 17.36
C ARG A 220 1.17 -10.37 16.69
N LEU A 221 0.37 -9.39 17.11
CA LEU A 221 0.41 -8.06 16.51
C LEU A 221 1.47 -7.21 17.21
N PRO A 222 2.34 -6.49 16.46
CA PRO A 222 3.34 -5.58 17.01
C PRO A 222 2.65 -4.31 17.52
N MET A 223 2.01 -4.43 18.69
CA MET A 223 1.29 -3.35 19.33
C MET A 223 2.20 -2.59 20.31
N PRO A 224 1.99 -1.29 20.52
CA PRO A 224 2.62 -0.54 21.61
C PRO A 224 2.28 -1.14 22.97
N GLU A 225 3.23 -1.10 23.92
CA GLU A 225 3.08 -1.70 25.25
C GLU A 225 1.80 -1.24 25.96
N ASP A 226 1.48 0.05 25.89
CA ASP A 226 0.28 0.61 26.51
C ASP A 226 -1.03 -0.02 25.98
N TYR A 227 -1.08 -0.30 24.67
CA TYR A 227 -2.24 -0.92 24.04
C TYR A 227 -2.30 -2.42 24.36
N THR A 228 -1.15 -3.11 24.37
CA THR A 228 -1.12 -4.52 24.80
C THR A 228 -1.60 -4.69 26.25
N LEU A 229 -1.25 -3.76 27.14
CA LEU A 229 -1.66 -3.78 28.54
C LEU A 229 -3.16 -3.50 28.70
N GLU A 230 -3.71 -2.56 27.94
CA GLU A 230 -5.15 -2.28 27.92
C GLU A 230 -5.95 -3.49 27.44
N GLU A 231 -5.47 -4.16 26.38
CA GLU A 231 -6.07 -5.38 25.86
C GLU A 231 -5.98 -6.55 26.84
N LEU A 232 -4.82 -6.77 27.46
CA LEU A 232 -4.64 -7.78 28.50
C LEU A 232 -5.52 -7.51 29.74
N ARG A 233 -5.74 -6.24 30.09
CA ARG A 233 -6.70 -5.86 31.15
C ARG A 233 -8.14 -6.18 30.75
N GLY A 234 -8.54 -5.92 29.52
CA GLY A 234 -9.85 -6.32 29.00
C GLY A 234 -10.03 -7.85 29.00
N LEU A 235 -9.00 -8.58 28.57
CA LEU A 235 -8.95 -10.04 28.58
C LEU A 235 -9.06 -10.63 29.99
N THR A 236 -8.35 -10.07 30.97
CA THR A 236 -8.41 -10.54 32.36
C THR A 236 -9.74 -10.22 33.02
N GLN A 237 -10.31 -9.04 32.80
CA GLN A 237 -11.62 -8.66 33.36
C GLN A 237 -12.77 -9.52 32.84
N SER A 238 -12.77 -9.83 31.55
CA SER A 238 -13.77 -10.71 30.93
C SER A 238 -13.65 -12.15 31.42
N TYR A 239 -12.43 -12.70 31.54
CA TYR A 239 -12.20 -14.04 32.07
C TYR A 239 -12.65 -14.16 33.53
N LEU A 240 -12.37 -13.14 34.34
CA LEU A 240 -12.85 -13.06 35.72
C LEU A 240 -14.38 -12.99 35.79
N ARG A 241 -15.03 -12.24 34.91
CA ARG A 241 -16.50 -12.20 34.84
C ARG A 241 -17.12 -13.52 34.42
N GLN A 242 -16.52 -14.24 33.46
CA GLN A 242 -16.98 -15.58 33.09
C GLN A 242 -16.89 -16.57 34.25
N LEU A 243 -15.81 -16.51 35.04
CA LEU A 243 -15.66 -17.34 36.25
C LEU A 243 -16.73 -17.01 37.30
N ILE A 244 -17.10 -15.74 37.46
CA ILE A 244 -18.13 -15.30 38.41
C ILE A 244 -19.54 -15.71 37.97
N VAL A 245 -19.85 -15.69 36.66
CA VAL A 245 -21.16 -16.13 36.13
C VAL A 245 -21.32 -17.65 36.13
N SER A 246 -20.21 -18.41 36.20
CA SER A 246 -20.20 -19.88 36.28
C SER A 246 -20.37 -20.48 37.69
N GLN A 247 -20.63 -19.65 38.71
CA GLN A 247 -20.96 -20.05 40.09
C GLN A 247 -22.43 -19.78 40.40
#